data_AF-A0A4Q3FXD9-F1
#
_entry.id   AF-A0A4Q3FXD9-F1
#
_cell.length_a   1.000
_cell.length_b   1.000
_cell.length_c   1.000
_cell.angle_alpha   90.00
_cell.angle_beta   90.00
_cell.angle_gamma   90.00
#
_symmetry.space_group_name_H-M   'P 1'
#
loop_
_entity.id
_entity.type
_entity.pdbx_description
1 polymer ?
#
loop_
_entity_poly.entity_id
_entity_poly.type
_entity_poly.pdbx_seq_one_letter_code
_entity_poly.pdbx_strand_id
1 'polypeptide(L)'
;MLSLVGIDRINRHAEPGRFLIGDYEAVRGIPAAVEAMKLLYAFAFDTHGLVRVYGTVAAGNGRMAKWQRYLGMREEGRMRNHYFIDGHFQDALMFALLVEEYHAVTLPRMEALISIAGPAPSRKVS
;
A
#
# COMPACT_ATOMS: atom_id res chain seq x y z
N MET A 1 -3.04 -2.20 -11.46
CA MET A 1 -1.58 -2.31 -11.59
C MET A 1 -0.91 -2.04 -10.25
N LEU A 2 0.01 -2.91 -9.84
CA LEU A 2 0.95 -2.63 -8.75
C LEU A 2 2.34 -2.53 -9.34
N SER A 3 3.16 -1.66 -8.78
CA SER A 3 4.56 -1.51 -9.17
C SER A 3 5.43 -1.23 -7.96
N LEU A 4 6.71 -1.59 -8.06
CA LEU A 4 7.76 -1.13 -7.16
C LEU A 4 8.71 -0.27 -8.01
N VAL A 5 8.81 1.02 -7.70
CA VAL A 5 9.58 1.99 -8.46
C VAL A 5 10.67 2.62 -7.60
N GLY A 6 11.66 3.24 -8.24
CA GLY A 6 12.74 3.91 -7.52
C GLY A 6 13.56 2.97 -6.61
N ILE A 7 13.77 1.72 -7.03
CA ILE A 7 14.55 0.75 -6.27
C ILE A 7 16.00 1.22 -6.18
N ASP A 8 16.37 1.73 -5.01
CA ASP A 8 17.74 2.02 -4.65
C ASP A 8 18.29 0.84 -3.87
N ARG A 9 19.26 0.13 -4.46
CA ARG A 9 19.88 -1.05 -3.85
C ARG A 9 20.93 -0.71 -2.80
N ILE A 10 21.51 0.48 -2.87
CA ILE A 10 22.53 0.94 -1.91
C ILE A 10 21.82 1.43 -0.66
N ASN A 11 20.84 2.32 -0.82
CA ASN A 11 20.05 2.86 0.29
C ASN A 11 18.91 1.93 0.72
N ARG A 12 18.70 0.82 -0.02
CA ARG A 12 17.76 -0.27 0.29
C ARG A 12 16.33 0.23 0.48
N HIS A 13 15.85 1.10 -0.40
CA HIS A 13 14.49 1.59 -0.36
C HIS A 13 13.83 1.67 -1.73
N ALA A 14 12.50 1.71 -1.74
CA ALA A 14 11.71 1.89 -2.96
C ALA A 14 10.34 2.50 -2.65
N GLU A 15 9.66 2.95 -3.70
CA GLU A 15 8.28 3.43 -3.64
C GLU A 15 7.32 2.41 -4.26
N PRO A 16 6.37 1.86 -3.50
CA PRO A 16 5.30 1.04 -4.04
C PRO A 16 4.24 1.92 -4.73
N GLY A 17 4.12 1.79 -6.04
CA GLY A 17 3.04 2.38 -6.82
C GLY A 17 1.76 1.59 -6.63
N ARG A 18 0.69 2.27 -6.20
CA ARG A 18 -0.60 1.64 -5.87
C ARG A 18 -1.69 2.22 -6.75
N PHE A 19 -2.02 1.53 -7.84
CA PHE A 19 -3.14 1.91 -8.70
C PHE A 19 -4.00 0.71 -9.05
N LEU A 20 -4.97 0.44 -8.19
CA LEU A 20 -5.92 -0.64 -8.38
C LEU A 20 -7.22 -0.08 -8.95
N ILE A 21 -7.37 -0.20 -10.26
CA ILE A 21 -8.65 -0.05 -10.94
C ILE A 21 -9.14 -1.45 -11.28
N GLY A 22 -10.36 -1.76 -10.85
CA GLY A 22 -11.06 -2.99 -11.19
C GLY A 22 -12.56 -2.74 -11.12
N ASP A 23 -13.33 -3.62 -11.74
CA ASP A 23 -14.80 -3.61 -11.61
C ASP A 23 -15.16 -3.87 -10.15
N TYR A 24 -15.74 -2.84 -9.51
CA TYR A 24 -16.08 -2.86 -8.09
C TYR A 24 -17.00 -4.02 -7.73
N GLU A 25 -18.01 -4.32 -8.56
CA GLU A 25 -18.95 -5.40 -8.29
C GLU A 25 -18.26 -6.76 -8.40
N ALA A 26 -17.35 -6.92 -9.37
CA ALA A 26 -16.59 -8.15 -9.56
C ALA A 26 -15.58 -8.44 -8.42
N VAL A 27 -15.12 -7.42 -7.70
CA VAL A 27 -14.15 -7.56 -6.59
C VAL A 27 -14.75 -7.28 -5.21
N ARG A 28 -16.08 -7.09 -5.13
CA ARG A 28 -16.76 -6.78 -3.88
C ARG A 28 -16.61 -7.95 -2.89
N GLY A 29 -16.12 -7.64 -1.69
CA GLY A 29 -15.87 -8.65 -0.65
C GLY A 29 -14.60 -9.48 -0.85
N ILE A 30 -13.87 -9.30 -1.96
CA ILE A 30 -12.60 -9.99 -2.22
C ILE A 30 -11.45 -9.10 -1.72
N PRO A 31 -10.48 -9.62 -0.94
CA PRO A 31 -9.39 -8.83 -0.37
C PRO A 31 -8.28 -8.54 -1.41
N ALA A 32 -8.61 -8.46 -2.70
CA ALA A 32 -7.65 -8.41 -3.81
C ALA A 32 -6.62 -7.30 -3.65
N ALA A 33 -7.04 -6.13 -3.15
CA ALA A 33 -6.12 -5.02 -2.91
C ALA A 33 -5.09 -5.32 -1.82
N VAL A 34 -5.51 -5.99 -0.74
CA VAL A 34 -4.65 -6.36 0.39
C VAL A 34 -3.72 -7.51 -0.01
N GLU A 35 -4.22 -8.52 -0.70
CA GLU A 35 -3.42 -9.64 -1.21
C GLU A 35 -2.31 -9.15 -2.14
N ALA A 36 -2.68 -8.31 -3.11
CA ALA A 36 -1.74 -7.83 -4.10
C ALA A 36 -0.67 -6.92 -3.45
N MET A 37 -1.06 -6.09 -2.46
CA MET A 37 -0.13 -5.31 -1.64
C MET A 37 0.80 -6.20 -0.80
N LYS A 38 0.28 -7.27 -0.19
CA LYS A 38 1.08 -8.24 0.58
C LYS A 38 2.18 -8.84 -0.29
N LEU A 39 1.85 -9.25 -1.52
CA LEU A 39 2.81 -9.78 -2.48
C LEU A 39 3.88 -8.75 -2.86
N LEU A 40 3.48 -7.50 -3.10
CA LEU A 40 4.43 -6.43 -3.42
C LEU A 40 5.40 -6.15 -2.26
N TYR A 41 4.92 -6.18 -1.02
CA TYR A 41 5.76 -5.98 0.16
C TYR A 41 6.68 -7.16 0.43
N ALA A 42 6.21 -8.40 0.28
CA ALA A 42 7.08 -9.56 0.35
C ALA A 42 8.18 -9.50 -0.72
N PHE A 43 7.84 -9.06 -1.94
CA PHE A 43 8.84 -8.84 -2.98
C PHE A 43 9.85 -7.76 -2.61
N ALA A 44 9.41 -6.63 -2.04
CA ALA A 44 10.29 -5.54 -1.62
C ALA A 44 11.22 -5.95 -0.45
N PHE A 45 10.66 -6.48 0.63
CA PHE A 45 11.40 -6.77 1.85
C PHE A 45 12.12 -8.12 1.80
N ASP A 46 11.41 -9.19 1.44
CA ASP A 46 11.94 -10.56 1.55
C ASP A 46 12.78 -10.94 0.32
N THR A 47 12.32 -10.58 -0.89
CA THR A 47 13.05 -10.92 -2.13
C THR A 47 14.16 -9.92 -2.45
N HIS A 48 13.90 -8.61 -2.34
CA HIS A 48 14.87 -7.57 -2.67
C HIS A 48 15.71 -7.09 -1.48
N GLY A 49 15.41 -7.53 -0.26
CA GLY A 49 16.16 -7.17 0.93
C GLY A 49 16.11 -5.66 1.22
N LEU A 50 15.06 -4.95 0.83
CA LEU A 50 14.92 -3.54 1.17
C LEU A 50 14.69 -3.38 2.68
N VAL A 51 15.11 -2.26 3.25
CA VAL A 51 14.86 -1.92 4.67
C VAL A 51 13.65 -1.01 4.83
N ARG A 52 13.18 -0.42 3.72
CA ARG A 52 12.19 0.64 3.76
C ARG A 52 11.39 0.72 2.47
N VAL A 53 10.08 0.96 2.61
CA VAL A 53 9.25 1.50 1.53
C VAL A 53 8.64 2.82 1.96
N TYR A 54 8.46 3.73 1.01
CA TYR A 54 7.90 5.06 1.28
C TYR A 54 6.95 5.50 0.18
N GLY A 55 6.17 6.54 0.45
CA GLY A 55 5.31 7.14 -0.56
C GLY A 55 4.49 8.27 0.03
N THR A 56 3.67 8.86 -0.82
CA THR A 56 2.93 10.06 -0.48
C THR A 56 1.43 9.86 -0.66
N VAL A 57 0.65 10.54 0.15
CA VAL A 57 -0.82 10.53 0.11
C VAL A 57 -1.31 11.97 0.14
N ALA A 58 -2.19 12.34 -0.79
CA ALA A 58 -2.82 13.65 -0.75
C ALA A 58 -3.54 13.87 0.59
N ALA A 59 -3.36 15.03 1.22
CA ALA A 59 -3.93 15.32 2.54
C ALA A 59 -5.46 15.25 2.56
N GLY A 60 -6.13 15.55 1.45
CA GLY A 60 -7.58 15.37 1.30
C GLY A 60 -8.02 13.90 1.21
N ASN A 61 -7.12 12.96 0.90
CA ASN A 61 -7.43 11.53 0.85
C ASN A 61 -7.32 10.89 2.26
N GLY A 62 -8.21 11.33 3.16
CA GLY A 62 -8.24 10.87 4.54
C GLY A 62 -8.46 9.35 4.69
N ARG A 63 -9.16 8.72 3.73
CA ARG A 63 -9.34 7.26 3.70
C ARG A 63 -8.00 6.55 3.50
N MET A 64 -7.22 6.95 2.51
CA MET A 64 -5.90 6.36 2.26
C MET A 64 -4.93 6.67 3.40
N ALA A 65 -4.94 7.89 3.95
CA ALA A 65 -4.08 8.24 5.07
C ALA A 65 -4.38 7.40 6.33
N LYS A 66 -5.67 7.18 6.65
CA LYS A 66 -6.08 6.25 7.73
C LYS A 66 -5.63 4.82 7.44
N TRP A 67 -5.77 4.39 6.18
CA TRP A 67 -5.35 3.06 5.76
C TRP A 67 -3.85 2.82 5.91
N GLN A 68 -2.99 3.78 5.50
CA GLN A 68 -1.54 3.65 5.68
C GLN A 68 -1.16 3.52 7.16
N ARG A 69 -1.75 4.36 8.04
CA ARG A 69 -1.53 4.28 9.50
C ARG A 69 -2.02 2.95 10.08
N TYR A 70 -3.20 2.48 9.64
CA TYR A 70 -3.72 1.18 10.05
C TYR A 70 -2.81 0.03 9.61
N LEU A 71 -2.17 0.11 8.45
CA LEU A 71 -1.20 -0.90 8.02
C LEU A 71 0.17 -0.77 8.71
N GLY A 72 0.37 0.20 9.59
CA GLY A 72 1.62 0.37 10.35
C GLY A 72 2.62 1.34 9.73
N MET A 73 2.29 1.99 8.61
CA MET A 73 3.13 3.07 8.08
C MET A 73 3.08 4.30 9.00
N ARG A 74 4.21 4.99 9.14
CA ARG A 74 4.33 6.23 9.93
C ARG A 74 4.36 7.44 9.02
N GLU A 75 3.68 8.51 9.43
CA GLU A 75 3.79 9.82 8.79
C GLU A 75 5.09 10.49 9.25
N GLU A 76 5.95 10.83 8.30
CA GLU A 76 7.28 11.41 8.57
C GLU A 76 7.38 12.88 8.19
N GLY A 77 6.41 13.40 7.45
CA GLY A 77 6.45 14.77 7.00
C GLY A 77 5.31 15.15 6.08
N ARG A 78 5.38 16.40 5.61
CA ARG A 78 4.34 17.01 4.79
C ARG A 78 4.98 17.95 3.75
N MET A 79 4.65 17.73 2.50
CA MET A 79 5.01 18.64 1.40
C MET A 79 3.84 19.59 1.14
N ARG A 80 4.06 20.88 1.39
CA ARG A 80 3.01 21.91 1.21
C ARG A 80 2.71 22.13 -0.27
N ASN A 81 1.42 22.24 -0.63
CA ASN A 81 0.97 22.51 -2.01
C ASN A 81 1.60 21.58 -3.08
N HIS A 82 1.71 20.28 -2.78
CA HIS A 82 2.42 19.33 -3.64
C HIS A 82 1.56 18.76 -4.77
N TYR A 83 0.27 18.51 -4.51
CA TYR A 83 -0.66 17.95 -5.50
C TYR A 83 -1.66 18.99 -5.97
N PHE A 84 -1.98 18.99 -7.27
CA PHE A 84 -3.13 19.72 -7.82
C PHE A 84 -4.24 18.72 -8.15
N ILE A 85 -5.29 18.68 -7.32
CA ILE A 85 -6.39 17.70 -7.40
C ILE A 85 -7.70 18.48 -7.27
N ASP A 86 -8.68 18.18 -8.12
CA ASP A 86 -10.00 18.80 -8.11
C ASP A 86 -9.94 20.35 -8.09
N GLY A 87 -9.07 20.92 -8.92
CA GLY A 87 -8.97 22.37 -9.14
C GLY A 87 -8.27 23.17 -8.04
N HIS A 88 -7.67 22.52 -7.03
CA HIS A 88 -6.94 23.21 -5.95
C HIS A 88 -5.67 22.47 -5.54
N PHE A 89 -4.73 23.20 -4.95
CA PHE A 89 -3.52 22.60 -4.38
C PHE A 89 -3.81 21.95 -3.02
N GLN A 90 -3.25 20.77 -2.81
CA GLN A 90 -3.29 20.02 -1.56
C GLN A 90 -1.88 19.59 -1.16
N ASP A 91 -1.66 19.49 0.15
CA ASP A 91 -0.43 18.94 0.68
C ASP A 91 -0.31 17.44 0.38
N ALA A 92 0.92 16.93 0.37
CA ALA A 92 1.21 15.51 0.37
C ALA A 92 1.76 15.08 1.73
N LEU A 93 1.10 14.12 2.36
CA LEU A 93 1.55 13.45 3.57
C LEU A 93 2.58 12.39 3.18
N MET A 94 3.77 12.45 3.76
CA MET A 94 4.84 11.49 3.51
C MET A 94 4.73 10.34 4.51
N PHE A 95 4.61 9.12 4.00
CA PHE A 95 4.54 7.90 4.80
C PHE A 95 5.72 6.97 4.50
N ALA A 96 6.13 6.23 5.51
CA ALA A 96 7.09 5.15 5.34
C ALA A 96 6.80 3.95 6.23
N LEU A 97 7.36 2.81 5.81
CA LEU A 97 7.32 1.54 6.51
C LEU A 97 8.71 0.92 6.50
N LEU A 98 9.23 0.61 7.68
CA LEU A 98 10.48 -0.13 7.83
C LEU A 98 10.22 -1.64 7.82
N VAL A 99 11.25 -2.43 7.49
CA VAL A 99 11.15 -3.89 7.39
C VAL A 99 10.72 -4.54 8.71
N GLU A 100 11.19 -4.02 9.84
CA GLU A 100 10.82 -4.52 11.17
C GLU A 100 9.34 -4.26 11.46
N GLU A 101 8.82 -3.10 11.04
CA GLU A 101 7.41 -2.72 11.17
C GLU A 101 6.53 -3.55 10.23
N TYR A 102 7.04 -3.87 9.04
CA TYR A 102 6.38 -4.76 8.10
C TYR A 102 6.14 -6.14 8.73
N HIS A 103 7.19 -6.77 9.27
CA HIS A 103 7.07 -8.09 9.90
C HIS A 103 6.26 -8.08 11.20
N ALA A 104 6.40 -7.03 12.02
CA ALA A 104 5.74 -6.98 13.33
C ALA A 104 4.26 -6.55 13.26
N VAL A 105 3.88 -5.70 12.28
CA VAL A 105 2.57 -5.05 12.26
C VAL A 105 1.84 -5.25 10.94
N THR A 106 2.48 -4.90 9.82
CA THR A 106 1.80 -4.87 8.51
C THR A 106 1.39 -6.26 8.04
N LEU A 107 2.32 -7.20 8.03
CA LEU A 107 2.11 -8.55 7.53
C LEU A 107 1.01 -9.29 8.34
N PRO A 108 1.05 -9.33 9.69
CA PRO A 108 -0.03 -9.93 10.48
C PRO A 108 -1.40 -9.29 10.23
N ARG A 109 -1.48 -7.96 10.08
CA ARG A 109 -2.74 -7.27 9.79
C ARG A 109 -3.28 -7.61 8.41
N MET A 110 -2.41 -7.68 7.39
CA MET A 110 -2.80 -8.08 6.05
C MET A 110 -3.32 -9.52 6.04
N GLU A 111 -2.65 -10.44 6.74
CA GLU A 111 -3.09 -11.83 6.87
C GLU A 111 -4.43 -11.97 7.58
N ALA A 112 -4.63 -11.24 8.67
CA ALA A 112 -5.92 -11.19 9.36
C ALA A 112 -7.04 -10.71 8.42
N LEU A 113 -6.82 -9.62 7.68
CA LEU A 113 -7.79 -9.08 6.73
C LEU A 113 -8.13 -10.07 5.60
N ILE A 114 -7.12 -10.76 5.07
CA ILE A 114 -7.31 -11.79 4.03
C ILE A 114 -8.12 -12.97 4.60
N SER A 115 -7.81 -13.41 5.82
CA SER A 115 -8.51 -14.54 6.45
C SER A 115 -9.98 -14.27 6.72
N ILE A 116 -10.34 -13.03 7.10
CA ILE A 116 -11.72 -12.61 7.40
C ILE A 116 -12.58 -12.59 6.13
N ALA A 117 -11.99 -12.27 4.97
CA ALA A 117 -12.74 -12.19 3.72
C ALA A 117 -13.16 -13.57 3.17
N GLY A 118 -12.61 -14.66 3.69
CA GLY A 118 -12.87 -16.02 3.21
C GLY A 118 -12.22 -16.31 1.84
N PRO A 119 -12.22 -17.58 1.38
CA PRO A 119 -11.69 -17.92 0.07
C PRO A 119 -12.52 -17.25 -1.03
N ALA A 120 -11.85 -16.73 -2.06
CA ALA A 120 -12.53 -16.16 -3.22
C ALA A 120 -13.52 -17.19 -3.80
N PRO A 121 -14.77 -16.80 -4.11
CA PRO A 121 -15.74 -17.72 -4.67
C PRO A 121 -15.18 -18.34 -5.96
N SER A 122 -15.25 -19.67 -6.06
CA SER A 122 -14.78 -20.41 -7.23
C SER A 122 -15.48 -19.84 -8.46
N ARG A 123 -14.72 -19.20 -9.36
CA ARG A 123 -15.23 -18.80 -10.68
C ARG A 123 -15.69 -20.06 -11.39
N LYS A 124 -17.01 -20.27 -11.52
CA LYS A 124 -17.54 -21.23 -12.47
C LYS A 124 -17.12 -20.74 -13.85
N VAL A 125 -16.16 -21.44 -14.45
CA VAL A 125 -15.84 -21.29 -15.86
C VAL A 125 -17.03 -21.87 -16.61
N SER A 126 -17.82 -21.01 -17.25
CA SER A 126 -18.83 -21.37 -18.24
C SER A 126 -18.24 -21.26 -19.63
#